data_AF-A0A6L6BFS2-F1
#
_entry.id   AF-A0A6L6BFS2-F1
#
_cell.length_a   1.000
_cell.length_b   1.000
_cell.length_c   1.000
_cell.angle_alpha   90.00
_cell.angle_beta   90.00
_cell.angle_gamma   90.00
#
_symmetry.space_group_name_H-M   'P 1'
#
loop_
_entity.id
_entity.type
_entity.pdbx_description
1 polymer ?
#
loop_
_entity_poly.entity_id
_entity_poly.type
_entity_poly.pdbx_seq_one_letter_code
_entity_poly.pdbx_strand_id
1 'polypeptide(L)'
;MVDLQAGYTGVLVIDGLELETVNLDELRKTVKPGQQIELPPTTFYEPGNATLTFDPSEGSSIPEFTQGEHVVEVLYWKLTEGRGKARSFTWSFSVF
;
A
#
# COMPACT_ATOMS: atom_id res chain seq x y z
N MET A 1 -5.84 2.51 -5.65
CA MET A 1 -5.04 3.62 -5.08
C MET A 1 -5.83 4.29 -3.97
N VAL A 2 -5.20 4.66 -2.87
CA VAL A 2 -5.84 5.39 -1.75
C VAL A 2 -5.00 6.56 -1.30
N ASP A 3 -5.54 7.78 -1.34
CA ASP A 3 -4.84 8.98 -0.88
C ASP A 3 -5.10 9.26 0.62
N LEU A 4 -4.04 9.32 1.41
CA LEU A 4 -4.02 9.71 2.81
C LEU A 4 -3.77 11.24 2.93
N GLN A 5 -3.68 11.75 4.15
CA GLN A 5 -3.24 13.12 4.39
C GLN A 5 -1.78 13.13 4.83
N ALA A 6 -1.03 14.21 4.53
CA ALA A 6 0.32 14.39 5.05
C ALA A 6 0.37 14.24 6.58
N GLY A 7 1.35 13.50 7.09
CA GLY A 7 1.49 13.16 8.52
C GLY A 7 0.83 11.84 8.94
N TYR A 8 0.18 11.14 8.00
CA TYR A 8 -0.34 9.80 8.20
C TYR A 8 0.54 8.75 7.53
N THR A 9 0.45 7.52 8.04
CA THR A 9 1.01 6.30 7.45
C THR A 9 -0.01 5.17 7.61
N GLY A 10 0.23 4.02 6.99
CA GLY A 10 -0.71 2.92 7.08
C GLY A 10 -0.19 1.62 6.49
N VAL A 11 -1.02 0.60 6.59
CA VAL A 11 -0.87 -0.69 5.92
C VAL A 11 -2.13 -0.98 5.09
N LEU A 12 -1.94 -1.72 4.01
CA LEU A 12 -3.02 -2.24 3.19
C LEU A 12 -3.28 -3.69 3.58
N VAL A 13 -4.54 -4.04 3.75
CA VAL A 13 -5.01 -5.40 4.02
C VAL A 13 -5.90 -5.80 2.87
N ILE A 14 -5.62 -6.91 2.21
CA ILE A 14 -6.40 -7.42 1.09
C ILE A 14 -6.85 -8.83 1.44
N ASP A 15 -8.16 -9.10 1.43
CA ASP A 15 -8.76 -10.39 1.79
C ASP A 15 -8.30 -10.94 3.15
N GLY A 16 -8.00 -10.02 4.09
CA GLY A 16 -7.48 -10.34 5.42
C GLY A 16 -5.96 -10.53 5.48
N LEU A 17 -5.25 -10.42 4.36
CA LEU A 17 -3.79 -10.46 4.30
C LEU A 17 -3.21 -9.05 4.45
N GLU A 18 -2.52 -8.80 5.56
CA GLU A 18 -1.79 -7.54 5.79
C GLU A 18 -0.53 -7.50 4.92
N LEU A 19 -0.45 -6.49 4.06
CA LEU A 19 0.67 -6.27 3.16
C LEU A 19 1.61 -5.22 3.77
N GLU A 20 2.90 -5.55 3.81
CA GLU A 20 3.93 -4.62 4.25
C GLU A 20 3.94 -3.40 3.33
N THR A 21 3.89 -2.21 3.93
CA THR A 21 3.88 -0.97 3.17
C THR A 21 5.26 -0.36 3.11
N VAL A 22 5.82 -0.29 1.91
CA VAL A 22 7.12 0.32 1.63
C VAL A 22 6.91 1.78 1.27
N ASN A 23 7.65 2.68 1.93
CA ASN A 23 7.64 4.09 1.58
C ASN A 23 8.44 4.30 0.28
N LEU A 24 7.74 4.77 -0.76
CA LEU A 24 8.32 4.93 -2.09
C LEU A 24 9.37 6.05 -2.13
N ASP A 25 9.25 7.08 -1.28
CA ASP A 25 10.22 8.16 -1.18
C ASP A 25 11.55 7.68 -0.58
N GLU A 26 11.48 6.78 0.42
CA GLU A 26 12.66 6.11 0.97
C GLU A 26 13.30 5.17 -0.06
N LEU A 27 12.49 4.41 -0.80
CA LEU A 27 12.99 3.55 -1.88
C LEU A 27 13.70 4.39 -2.97
N ARG A 28 13.12 5.54 -3.35
CA ARG A 28 13.71 6.49 -4.31
C ARG A 28 15.05 7.07 -3.85
N LYS A 29 15.28 7.22 -2.55
CA LYS A 29 16.58 7.67 -2.01
C LYS A 29 17.66 6.60 -2.09
N THR A 30 17.27 5.32 -2.14
CA THR A 30 18.20 4.20 -2.25
C THR A 30 18.60 3.86 -3.69
N VAL A 31 17.81 4.29 -4.67
CA VAL A 31 18.11 4.10 -6.10
C VAL A 31 18.76 5.33 -6.72
N LYS A 32 19.55 5.14 -7.79
CA LYS A 32 20.21 6.26 -8.46
C LYS A 32 19.21 7.04 -9.33
N PRO A 33 19.31 8.38 -9.40
CA PRO A 33 18.46 9.18 -10.27
C PRO A 33 18.60 8.73 -11.74
N GLY A 34 17.45 8.52 -12.41
CA GLY A 34 17.37 8.01 -13.79
C GLY A 34 17.23 6.50 -13.93
N GLN A 35 17.25 5.75 -12.83
CA GLN A 35 17.00 4.31 -12.83
C GLN A 35 15.50 4.02 -12.75
N GLN A 36 14.98 3.19 -13.65
CA GLN A 36 13.62 2.66 -13.52
C GLN A 36 13.57 1.81 -12.25
N ILE A 37 12.69 2.18 -11.33
CA ILE A 37 12.53 1.49 -10.04
C ILE A 37 11.63 0.30 -10.30
N GLU A 38 12.18 -0.91 -10.19
CA GLU A 38 11.36 -2.10 -9.99
C GLU A 38 10.69 -1.97 -8.62
N LEU A 39 9.38 -1.79 -8.66
CA LEU A 39 8.55 -1.74 -7.49
C LEU A 39 8.60 -3.14 -6.83
N PRO A 40 9.03 -3.28 -5.56
CA PRO A 40 8.86 -4.54 -4.85
C PRO A 40 7.40 -5.02 -4.91
N PRO A 41 7.19 -6.33 -4.80
CA PRO A 41 5.88 -6.93 -5.04
C PRO A 41 4.99 -6.78 -3.77
N THR A 42 4.78 -5.54 -3.35
CA THR A 42 4.17 -5.17 -2.06
C THR A 42 3.45 -3.82 -2.17
N THR A 43 2.83 -3.38 -1.08
CA THR A 43 2.14 -2.09 -1.05
C THR A 43 3.13 -0.93 -0.96
N PHE A 44 2.88 0.13 -1.72
CA PHE A 44 3.66 1.36 -1.74
C PHE A 44 2.91 2.51 -1.14
N TYR A 45 3.60 3.30 -0.31
CA TYR A 45 3.12 4.59 0.13
C TYR A 45 3.92 5.72 -0.51
N GLU A 46 3.25 6.61 -1.22
CA GLU A 46 3.81 7.82 -1.83
C GLU A 46 3.48 9.04 -0.97
N PRO A 47 4.36 9.50 -0.05
CA PRO A 47 4.05 10.57 0.89
C PRO A 47 3.78 11.94 0.23
N GLY A 48 4.27 12.17 -0.99
CA GLY A 48 4.02 13.40 -1.75
C GLY A 48 2.56 13.60 -2.14
N ASN A 49 1.86 12.50 -2.41
CA ASN A 49 0.42 12.48 -2.73
C ASN A 49 -0.40 11.72 -1.68
N ALA A 50 0.31 11.17 -0.69
CA ALA A 50 -0.16 10.27 0.34
C ALA A 50 -0.88 9.02 -0.23
N THR A 51 -0.52 8.57 -1.42
CA THR A 51 -1.20 7.47 -2.11
C THR A 51 -0.66 6.10 -1.68
N LEU A 52 -1.55 5.12 -1.40
CA LEU A 52 -1.24 3.70 -1.28
C LEU A 52 -1.57 2.97 -2.58
N THR A 53 -0.58 2.27 -3.13
CA THR A 53 -0.68 1.52 -4.38
C THR A 53 -0.17 0.10 -4.18
N PHE A 54 -0.92 -0.88 -4.66
CA PHE A 54 -0.48 -2.27 -4.70
C PHE A 54 -0.53 -2.76 -6.14
N ASP A 55 0.57 -3.34 -6.60
CA ASP A 55 0.70 -3.89 -7.95
C ASP A 55 1.02 -5.40 -7.85
N PRO A 56 0.13 -6.28 -8.31
CA PRO A 56 0.37 -7.72 -8.31
C PRO A 56 1.52 -8.05 -9.27
N SER A 57 2.57 -8.72 -8.77
CA SER A 57 3.70 -9.15 -9.57
C SER A 57 4.24 -10.50 -9.06
N GLU A 58 5.02 -11.20 -9.90
CA GLU A 58 5.66 -12.46 -9.49
C GLU A 58 6.55 -12.22 -8.27
N GLY A 59 6.22 -12.89 -7.16
CA GLY A 59 6.88 -12.72 -5.86
C GLY A 59 6.09 -11.90 -4.83
N SER A 60 4.92 -11.37 -5.21
CA SER A 60 4.02 -10.69 -4.27
C SER A 60 3.36 -11.70 -3.35
N SER A 61 2.96 -11.25 -2.16
CA SER A 61 2.05 -12.03 -1.32
C SER A 61 0.72 -12.32 -2.03
N ILE A 62 0.33 -11.47 -2.99
CA ILE A 62 -0.77 -11.68 -3.93
C ILE A 62 -0.23 -11.48 -5.36
N PRO A 63 0.19 -12.56 -6.05
CA PRO A 63 0.79 -12.47 -7.38
C PRO A 63 -0.24 -12.11 -8.47
N GLU A 64 -1.49 -12.53 -8.31
CA GLU A 64 -2.63 -12.11 -9.13
C GLU A 64 -3.91 -12.05 -8.29
N PHE A 65 -4.87 -11.23 -8.70
CA PHE A 65 -6.22 -11.28 -8.12
C PHE A 65 -7.03 -12.37 -8.80
N THR A 66 -7.59 -13.29 -8.01
CA THR A 66 -8.48 -14.33 -8.52
C THR A 66 -9.81 -13.75 -9.00
N GLN A 67 -10.55 -14.47 -9.85
CA GLN A 67 -11.90 -14.04 -10.19
C GLN A 67 -12.80 -14.05 -8.94
N GLY A 68 -13.53 -12.96 -8.69
CA GLY A 68 -14.38 -12.84 -7.50
C GLY A 68 -14.41 -11.43 -6.89
N GLU A 69 -15.10 -11.31 -5.75
CA GLU A 69 -15.07 -10.10 -4.93
C GLU A 69 -13.85 -10.13 -4.02
N HIS A 70 -13.10 -9.04 -4.01
CA HIS A 70 -11.96 -8.79 -3.15
C HIS A 70 -12.27 -7.65 -2.19
N VAL A 71 -11.92 -7.83 -0.92
CA VAL A 71 -12.10 -6.81 0.11
C VAL A 71 -10.75 -6.20 0.44
N VAL A 72 -10.67 -4.88 0.36
CA VAL A 72 -9.47 -4.11 0.69
C VAL A 72 -9.76 -3.20 1.86
N GLU A 73 -8.87 -3.20 2.84
CA GLU A 73 -8.90 -2.33 3.99
C GLU A 73 -7.57 -1.57 4.10
N VAL A 74 -7.64 -0.25 4.22
CA VAL A 74 -6.49 0.58 4.60
C VAL A 74 -6.60 0.87 6.08
N LEU A 75 -5.65 0.36 6.87
CA LEU A 75 -5.43 0.84 8.24
C LEU A 75 -4.43 1.97 8.20
N TYR A 76 -4.85 3.17 8.60
CA TYR A 76 -4.01 4.36 8.62
C TYR A 76 -4.04 5.06 9.98
N TRP A 77 -2.92 5.66 10.36
CA TRP A 77 -2.77 6.39 11.63
C TRP A 77 -1.84 7.59 11.44
N LYS A 78 -1.92 8.56 12.35
CA LYS A 78 -0.93 9.63 12.41
C LYS A 78 0.40 9.07 12.88
N LEU A 79 1.50 9.51 12.26
CA LEU A 79 2.86 9.16 12.67
C LEU A 79 3.12 9.43 14.16
N THR A 80 2.47 10.46 14.73
CA THR A 80 2.61 10.85 16.15
C THR A 80 1.77 10.02 17.12
N GLU A 81 0.67 9.39 16.66
CA GLU A 81 -0.25 8.63 17.51
C GLU A 81 0.03 7.12 17.46
N GLY A 82 0.71 6.66 16.40
CA GLY A 82 1.07 5.26 16.20
C GLY A 82 -0.14 4.35 15.91
N ARG A 83 0.16 3.07 15.66
CA ARG A 83 -0.82 2.07 15.19
C ARG A 83 -1.99 1.83 16.14
N GLY A 84 -1.82 2.08 17.45
CA GLY A 84 -2.90 1.91 18.45
C GLY A 84 -4.08 2.87 18.30
N LYS A 85 -3.94 3.93 17.48
CA LYS A 85 -5.01 4.87 17.12
C LYS A 85 -5.35 4.79 15.62
N ALA A 86 -5.07 3.66 14.99
CA ALA A 86 -5.39 3.44 13.59
C ALA A 86 -6.89 3.53 13.33
N ARG A 87 -7.19 4.08 12.16
CA ARG A 87 -8.51 4.09 11.55
C ARG A 87 -8.45 3.18 10.34
N SER A 88 -9.54 2.48 10.07
CA SER A 88 -9.67 1.68 8.86
C SER A 88 -10.60 2.36 7.86
N PHE A 89 -10.31 2.16 6.59
CA PHE A 89 -11.24 2.43 5.50
C PHE A 89 -11.29 1.21 4.59
N THR A 90 -12.49 0.65 4.40
CA THR A 90 -12.68 -0.63 3.73
C THR A 90 -13.54 -0.43 2.47
N TRP A 91 -13.13 -1.02 1.37
CA TRP A 91 -13.89 -1.08 0.12
C TRP A 91 -13.74 -2.46 -0.53
N SER A 92 -14.70 -2.86 -1.36
CA SER A 92 -14.58 -4.06 -2.18
C SER A 92 -14.50 -3.71 -3.66
N PHE A 93 -13.88 -4.59 -4.43
CA PHE A 93 -13.89 -4.56 -5.90
C PHE A 93 -14.07 -5.98 -6.44
N SER A 94 -14.57 -6.10 -7.67
CA SER A 94 -14.77 -7.40 -8.31
C SER A 94 -13.86 -7.56 -9.52
N VAL A 95 -13.26 -8.75 -9.64
CA VAL A 95 -12.47 -9.19 -10.79
C VAL A 95 -13.30 -10.19 -11.58
N PHE A 96 -13.48 -9.92 -12.88
CA PHE A 96 -14.29 -10.69 -13.80
C PHE A 96 -13.44 -11.38 -14.86
#